data_AF-A0A819Y2H9-F1
#
_entry.id   AF-A0A819Y2H9-F1
#
_cell.length_a   1.000
_cell.length_b   1.000
_cell.length_c   1.000
_cell.angle_alpha   90.00
_cell.angle_beta   90.00
_cell.angle_gamma   90.00
#
_symmetry.space_group_name_H-M   'P 1'
#
loop_
_entity.id
_entity.type
_entity.pdbx_description
1 polymer ?
#
loop_
_entity_poly.entity_id
_entity_poly.type
_entity_poly.pdbx_seq_one_letter_code
_entity_poly.pdbx_strand_id
1 'polypeptide(L)'
;ESIQYNLLHDRKEFFTQKDIEYLVEYARQRRIRIIPEFDMPGHATSWFVGYPELASQPGPYQIATKWGVMKATMDPTKENTYIFLDKFLKEMTKLFPDPYFHIGGDEVDGSQWTKSPTIQQFINKHKLENNHGLQAYFNKRIQKLLKKYGKIMVGWEEILDEVHKNLMVDKDAIIQAWQHQQATENAIIKGHRVIVSNGYYLDHLLLSRNHYKVDPIFRNDVRLLHEQQQSHILGGEACIWSEYVTPNSIDSRIWPRALAIVERFWSPSSIKDENFLYERLFRLNHLFDKMQTGVTHISSYKTQLQNLILDPKKKIYLLHPLAILADVSEPCGQPERSRTFKYSTNTSLTTFADVLQSESELIWKLEKLPINDESSYRNIFQTWSINHLRLKELFDSVEKTKNQEIWGQNIEQLSVNLAHIGQIGLRILDYNSKKILHRDKNNTMNSWTLSHWISHHKELLRQLEYQITEVRLAAVRPVLRLLNSIKIIP
;
A
#
# COMPACT_ATOMS: atom_id res chain seq x y z
N GLU A 1 2.46 -25.77 -3.07
CA GLU A 1 1.60 -26.86 -3.57
C GLU A 1 1.24 -27.74 -2.40
N SER A 2 0.09 -28.41 -2.44
CA SER A 2 -0.20 -29.50 -1.52
C SER A 2 -0.25 -30.80 -2.31
N ILE A 3 0.67 -31.70 -2.01
CA ILE A 3 0.71 -33.06 -2.53
C ILE A 3 -0.49 -33.83 -1.99
N GLN A 4 -0.91 -33.53 -0.75
CA GLN A 4 -2.04 -34.20 -0.13
C GLN A 4 -3.39 -33.73 -0.66
N TYR A 5 -3.49 -32.44 -1.02
CA TYR A 5 -4.71 -31.77 -1.44
C TYR A 5 -4.49 -31.01 -2.76
N ASN A 6 -4.31 -31.78 -3.83
CA ASN A 6 -3.95 -31.28 -5.15
C ASN A 6 -5.03 -30.43 -5.86
N LEU A 7 -6.23 -30.30 -5.29
CA LEU A 7 -7.28 -29.40 -5.80
C LEU A 7 -7.22 -27.99 -5.18
N LEU A 8 -6.28 -27.71 -4.26
CA LEU A 8 -6.10 -26.39 -3.66
C LEU A 8 -5.39 -25.38 -4.57
N HIS A 9 -4.69 -25.86 -5.59
CA HIS A 9 -3.95 -25.01 -6.51
C HIS A 9 -4.27 -25.42 -7.95
N ASP A 10 -4.09 -24.49 -8.86
CA ASP A 10 -4.18 -24.80 -10.28
C ASP A 10 -2.89 -25.51 -10.75
N ARG A 11 -2.71 -25.64 -12.07
CA ARG A 11 -1.51 -26.24 -12.66
C ARG A 11 -0.48 -25.24 -13.18
N LYS A 12 -0.70 -23.92 -13.02
CA LYS A 12 0.07 -22.90 -13.73
C LYS A 12 0.71 -21.86 -12.81
N GLU A 13 0.01 -21.41 -11.77
CA GLU A 13 0.46 -20.27 -10.95
C GLU A 13 0.45 -20.66 -9.46
N PHE A 14 1.48 -21.40 -9.05
CA PHE A 14 1.71 -21.77 -7.66
C PHE A 14 3.19 -22.07 -7.41
N PHE A 15 3.63 -21.99 -6.15
CA PHE A 15 4.95 -22.46 -5.75
C PHE A 15 4.92 -23.96 -5.47
N THR A 16 5.78 -24.74 -6.11
CA THR A 16 6.02 -26.14 -5.74
C THR A 16 6.69 -26.23 -4.36
N GLN A 17 6.71 -27.41 -3.72
CA GLN A 17 7.46 -27.58 -2.47
C GLN A 17 8.93 -27.27 -2.66
N LYS A 18 9.50 -27.64 -3.82
CA LYS A 18 10.89 -27.35 -4.18
C LYS A 18 11.16 -25.84 -4.32
N ASP A 19 10.21 -25.09 -4.87
CA ASP A 19 10.33 -23.62 -4.94
C ASP A 19 10.36 -23.03 -3.54
N ILE A 20 9.50 -23.50 -2.63
CA ILE A 20 9.48 -23.07 -1.22
C ILE A 20 10.78 -23.45 -0.50
N GLU A 21 11.27 -24.67 -0.66
CA GLU A 21 12.55 -25.11 -0.08
C GLU A 21 13.71 -24.24 -0.55
N TYR A 22 13.75 -23.92 -1.84
CA TYR A 22 14.74 -23.00 -2.40
C TYR A 22 14.61 -21.60 -1.79
N LEU A 23 13.39 -21.04 -1.70
CA LEU A 23 13.16 -19.71 -1.14
C LEU A 23 13.56 -19.65 0.34
N VAL A 24 13.22 -20.67 1.13
CA VAL A 24 13.60 -20.79 2.54
C VAL A 24 15.11 -20.81 2.70
N GLU A 25 15.82 -21.62 1.90
CA GLU A 25 17.28 -21.68 1.96
C GLU A 25 17.93 -20.37 1.50
N TYR A 26 17.40 -19.76 0.43
CA TYR A 26 17.88 -18.49 -0.09
C TYR A 26 17.73 -17.35 0.93
N ALA A 27 16.60 -17.31 1.65
CA ALA A 27 16.33 -16.38 2.74
C ALA A 27 17.23 -16.66 3.95
N ARG A 28 17.41 -17.93 4.33
CA ARG A 28 18.28 -18.34 5.44
C ARG A 28 19.73 -17.90 5.24
N GLN A 29 20.27 -18.04 4.03
CA GLN A 29 21.60 -17.56 3.66
C GLN A 29 21.77 -16.05 3.84
N ARG A 30 20.67 -15.29 3.83
CA ARG A 30 20.60 -13.84 4.04
C ARG A 30 20.11 -13.44 5.43
N ARG A 31 19.98 -14.41 6.35
CA ARG A 31 19.45 -14.19 7.72
C ARG A 31 18.02 -13.64 7.74
N ILE A 32 17.24 -13.97 6.72
CA ILE A 32 15.82 -13.63 6.61
C ILE A 32 15.01 -14.86 7.02
N ARG A 33 14.00 -14.65 7.86
CA ARG A 33 13.03 -15.68 8.27
C ARG A 33 11.83 -15.65 7.33
N ILE A 34 11.31 -16.81 6.96
CA ILE A 34 10.04 -16.91 6.20
C ILE A 34 8.99 -17.47 7.16
N ILE A 35 7.99 -16.65 7.48
CA ILE A 35 6.81 -17.04 8.25
C ILE A 35 5.68 -17.21 7.24
N PRO A 36 5.15 -18.43 7.03
CA PRO A 36 4.06 -18.63 6.09
C PRO A 36 2.74 -18.13 6.67
N GLU A 37 1.86 -17.66 5.79
CA GLU A 37 0.45 -17.42 6.10
C GLU A 37 -0.45 -18.32 5.25
N PHE A 38 -1.36 -19.02 5.93
CA PHE A 38 -2.50 -19.69 5.30
C PHE A 38 -3.76 -19.22 6.01
N ASP A 39 -4.39 -18.21 5.45
CA ASP A 39 -5.49 -17.50 6.09
C ASP A 39 -6.78 -18.32 6.17
N MET A 40 -7.32 -18.39 7.39
CA MET A 40 -8.49 -19.15 7.79
C MET A 40 -9.18 -18.50 9.01
N PRO A 41 -10.50 -18.61 9.18
CA PRO A 41 -11.47 -19.29 8.32
C PRO A 41 -12.08 -18.38 7.24
N GLY A 42 -11.76 -17.09 7.27
CA GLY A 42 -12.04 -16.11 6.23
C GLY A 42 -11.13 -16.31 5.01
N HIS A 43 -11.29 -15.46 3.99
CA HIS A 43 -10.44 -15.41 2.76
C HIS A 43 -10.11 -16.74 2.06
N ALA A 44 -10.81 -17.82 2.39
CA ALA A 44 -10.52 -19.18 1.93
C ALA A 44 -11.38 -19.61 0.72
N THR A 45 -11.97 -18.66 -0.01
CA THR A 45 -12.89 -18.97 -1.13
C THR A 45 -12.25 -19.89 -2.18
N SER A 46 -10.95 -19.72 -2.45
CA SER A 46 -10.20 -20.57 -3.39
C SER A 46 -10.12 -22.05 -2.94
N TRP A 47 -10.10 -22.31 -1.63
CA TRP A 47 -10.03 -23.66 -1.07
C TRP A 47 -11.33 -24.42 -1.34
N PHE A 48 -12.46 -23.72 -1.29
CA PHE A 48 -13.79 -24.30 -1.48
C PHE A 48 -14.10 -24.64 -2.93
N VAL A 49 -13.29 -24.17 -3.89
CA VAL A 49 -13.39 -24.61 -5.30
C VAL A 49 -13.01 -26.08 -5.43
N GLY A 50 -11.92 -26.50 -4.79
CA GLY A 50 -11.47 -27.89 -4.78
C GLY A 50 -12.15 -28.76 -3.72
N TYR A 51 -12.45 -28.17 -2.56
CA TYR A 51 -12.98 -28.87 -1.38
C TYR A 51 -14.20 -28.12 -0.81
N PRO A 52 -15.33 -28.08 -1.56
CA PRO A 52 -16.54 -27.34 -1.15
C PRO A 52 -17.14 -27.83 0.17
N GLU A 53 -16.86 -29.06 0.60
CA GLU A 53 -17.33 -29.63 1.85
C GLU A 53 -16.80 -28.90 3.10
N LEU A 54 -15.67 -28.18 2.98
CA LEU A 54 -15.08 -27.36 4.04
C LEU A 54 -15.88 -26.08 4.30
N ALA A 55 -16.70 -25.63 3.36
CA ALA A 55 -17.40 -24.36 3.46
C ALA A 55 -18.67 -24.44 4.33
N SER A 56 -19.11 -23.27 4.81
CA SER A 56 -20.31 -23.10 5.64
C SER A 56 -21.63 -23.22 4.87
N GLN A 57 -21.57 -23.14 3.55
CA GLN A 57 -22.72 -23.29 2.64
C GLN A 57 -22.37 -24.28 1.53
N PRO A 58 -23.38 -24.88 0.86
CA PRO A 58 -23.14 -25.71 -0.32
C PRO A 58 -22.52 -24.89 -1.46
N GLY A 59 -21.62 -25.51 -2.22
CA GLY A 59 -21.10 -24.96 -3.48
C GLY A 59 -22.13 -25.02 -4.63
N PRO A 60 -21.68 -24.84 -5.88
CA PRO A 60 -20.29 -24.74 -6.32
C PRO A 60 -19.64 -23.39 -5.97
N TYR A 61 -18.31 -23.40 -5.82
CA TYR A 61 -17.51 -22.19 -5.64
C TYR A 61 -16.67 -21.90 -6.89
N GLN A 62 -16.28 -20.64 -7.05
CA GLN A 62 -15.38 -20.18 -8.10
C GLN A 62 -14.30 -19.30 -7.48
N ILE A 63 -13.13 -19.24 -8.12
CA ILE A 63 -12.07 -18.32 -7.72
C ILE A 63 -12.61 -16.89 -7.75
N ALA A 64 -12.42 -16.16 -6.66
CA ALA A 64 -12.83 -14.77 -6.57
C ALA A 64 -12.02 -13.94 -7.57
N THR A 65 -12.71 -13.23 -8.46
CA THR A 65 -12.10 -12.35 -9.46
C THR A 65 -12.18 -10.88 -9.09
N LYS A 66 -12.85 -10.55 -7.97
CA LYS A 66 -13.07 -9.19 -7.49
C LYS A 66 -12.48 -9.03 -6.11
N TRP A 67 -12.09 -7.80 -5.80
CA TRP A 67 -11.46 -7.42 -4.54
C TRP A 67 -12.46 -7.22 -3.40
N GLY A 68 -11.98 -7.42 -2.18
CA GLY A 68 -12.73 -7.21 -0.94
C GLY A 68 -13.05 -8.51 -0.21
N VAL A 69 -13.83 -8.38 0.86
CA VAL A 69 -14.19 -9.48 1.76
C VAL A 69 -15.19 -10.42 1.11
N MET A 70 -14.80 -11.69 0.93
CA MET A 70 -15.68 -12.71 0.39
C MET A 70 -16.53 -13.33 1.50
N LYS A 71 -17.82 -13.56 1.21
CA LYS A 71 -18.78 -14.11 2.20
C LYS A 71 -18.54 -15.58 2.55
N ALA A 72 -17.81 -16.30 1.70
CA ALA A 72 -17.59 -17.73 1.90
C ALA A 72 -16.56 -17.94 3.01
N THR A 73 -16.97 -18.65 4.06
CA THR A 73 -16.13 -18.94 5.22
C THR A 73 -16.13 -20.44 5.50
N MET A 74 -15.02 -20.92 6.06
CA MET A 74 -14.87 -22.33 6.43
C MET A 74 -15.86 -22.68 7.55
N ASP A 75 -16.39 -23.89 7.57
CA ASP A 75 -17.35 -24.37 8.58
C ASP A 75 -16.63 -24.93 9.82
N PRO A 76 -16.65 -24.23 10.97
CA PRO A 76 -15.93 -24.67 12.16
C PRO A 76 -16.63 -25.80 12.93
N THR A 77 -17.85 -26.16 12.53
CA THR A 77 -18.70 -27.13 13.25
C THR A 77 -18.51 -28.56 12.75
N LYS A 78 -17.86 -28.73 11.61
CA LYS A 78 -17.59 -30.04 10.98
C LYS A 78 -16.24 -30.59 11.43
N GLU A 79 -16.21 -31.80 11.97
CA GLU A 79 -14.95 -32.49 12.29
C GLU A 79 -14.08 -32.76 11.07
N ASN A 80 -14.70 -32.97 9.89
CA ASN A 80 -13.96 -33.17 8.65
C ASN A 80 -13.08 -31.96 8.29
N THR A 81 -13.49 -30.74 8.66
CA THR A 81 -12.67 -29.53 8.51
C THR A 81 -11.35 -29.68 9.25
N TYR A 82 -11.36 -30.14 10.50
CA TYR A 82 -10.15 -30.29 11.29
C TYR A 82 -9.32 -31.51 10.89
N ILE A 83 -9.93 -32.58 10.38
CA ILE A 83 -9.20 -33.71 9.79
C ILE A 83 -8.43 -33.25 8.53
N PHE A 84 -9.06 -32.42 7.71
CA PHE A 84 -8.43 -31.80 6.55
C PHE A 84 -7.26 -30.91 6.99
N LEU A 85 -7.51 -29.98 7.92
CA LEU A 85 -6.50 -29.03 8.37
C LEU A 85 -5.35 -29.69 9.14
N ASP A 86 -5.58 -30.75 9.92
CA ASP A 86 -4.50 -31.49 10.58
C ASP A 86 -3.50 -32.07 9.56
N LYS A 87 -4.02 -32.64 8.47
CA LYS A 87 -3.24 -33.21 7.37
C LYS A 87 -2.52 -32.11 6.58
N PHE A 88 -3.23 -31.05 6.20
CA PHE A 88 -2.67 -29.93 5.46
C PHE A 88 -1.57 -29.21 6.26
N LEU A 89 -1.83 -28.88 7.53
CA LEU A 89 -0.85 -28.22 8.39
C LEU A 89 0.35 -29.13 8.66
N LYS A 90 0.17 -30.45 8.81
CA LYS A 90 1.30 -31.40 8.90
C LYS A 90 2.22 -31.34 7.69
N GLU A 91 1.65 -31.14 6.49
CA GLU A 91 2.40 -31.01 5.26
C GLU A 91 3.11 -29.65 5.20
N MET A 92 2.36 -28.55 5.31
CA MET A 92 2.92 -27.19 5.15
C MET A 92 3.96 -26.85 6.22
N THR A 93 3.73 -27.23 7.48
CA THR A 93 4.66 -26.92 8.59
C THR A 93 6.05 -27.55 8.45
N LYS A 94 6.21 -28.59 7.61
CA LYS A 94 7.51 -29.18 7.29
C LYS A 94 8.32 -28.34 6.31
N LEU A 95 7.66 -27.60 5.43
CA LEU A 95 8.32 -26.77 4.40
C LEU A 95 8.92 -25.50 5.01
N PHE A 96 8.34 -25.00 6.09
CA PHE A 96 8.75 -23.77 6.76
C PHE A 96 9.41 -24.09 8.10
N PRO A 97 10.74 -23.99 8.25
CA PRO A 97 11.43 -24.35 9.49
C PRO A 97 11.22 -23.35 10.63
N ASP A 98 10.77 -22.13 10.32
CA ASP A 98 10.52 -21.10 11.32
C ASP A 98 9.48 -21.56 12.37
N PRO A 99 9.65 -21.26 13.67
CA PRO A 99 8.71 -21.73 14.68
C PRO A 99 7.34 -21.03 14.59
N TYR A 100 7.22 -19.91 13.89
CA TYR A 100 5.98 -19.17 13.76
C TYR A 100 5.21 -19.57 12.50
N PHE A 101 3.89 -19.60 12.59
CA PHE A 101 3.00 -19.94 11.48
C PHE A 101 1.74 -19.06 11.55
N HIS A 102 1.53 -18.24 10.53
CA HIS A 102 0.41 -17.30 10.47
C HIS A 102 -0.85 -18.00 9.95
N ILE A 103 -1.97 -17.82 10.64
CA ILE A 103 -3.27 -18.42 10.27
C ILE A 103 -4.25 -17.40 9.72
N GLY A 104 -3.84 -16.14 9.62
CA GLY A 104 -4.70 -15.02 9.27
C GLY A 104 -5.76 -14.79 10.34
N GLY A 105 -7.01 -14.95 9.94
CA GLY A 105 -8.18 -14.81 10.81
C GLY A 105 -8.82 -13.42 10.77
N ASP A 106 -8.46 -12.59 9.79
CA ASP A 106 -9.04 -11.27 9.56
C ASP A 106 -10.38 -11.35 8.81
N GLU A 107 -11.14 -10.25 8.89
CA GLU A 107 -12.28 -9.95 8.03
C GLU A 107 -13.33 -11.09 7.86
N VAL A 108 -13.53 -11.91 8.89
CA VAL A 108 -14.47 -13.04 8.82
C VAL A 108 -15.91 -12.55 8.72
N ASP A 109 -16.49 -12.63 7.51
CA ASP A 109 -17.92 -12.37 7.29
C ASP A 109 -18.77 -13.54 7.84
N GLY A 110 -19.33 -13.32 9.03
CA GLY A 110 -20.17 -14.31 9.72
C GLY A 110 -21.57 -14.52 9.11
N SER A 111 -21.94 -13.87 8.01
CA SER A 111 -23.31 -13.92 7.47
C SER A 111 -23.74 -15.33 7.04
N GLN A 112 -22.82 -16.17 6.56
CA GLN A 112 -23.11 -17.56 6.22
C GLN A 112 -23.30 -18.44 7.47
N TRP A 113 -22.55 -18.18 8.53
CA TRP A 113 -22.72 -18.85 9.82
C TRP A 113 -24.08 -18.51 10.45
N THR A 114 -24.46 -17.22 10.41
CA THR A 114 -25.76 -16.75 10.92
C THR A 114 -26.93 -17.41 10.20
N LYS A 115 -26.84 -17.61 8.89
CA LYS A 115 -27.91 -18.20 8.07
C LYS A 115 -28.00 -19.72 8.18
N SER A 116 -26.96 -20.40 8.65
CA SER A 116 -26.91 -21.87 8.68
C SER A 116 -27.56 -22.43 9.96
N PRO A 117 -28.68 -23.19 9.86
CA PRO A 117 -29.35 -23.73 11.04
C PRO A 117 -28.47 -24.69 11.84
N THR A 118 -27.63 -25.49 11.18
CA THR A 118 -26.73 -26.44 11.84
C THR A 118 -25.64 -25.72 12.63
N ILE A 119 -25.11 -24.62 12.09
CA ILE A 119 -24.10 -23.80 12.77
C ILE A 119 -24.71 -23.07 13.96
N GLN A 120 -25.91 -22.51 13.83
CA GLN A 120 -26.62 -21.89 14.96
C GLN A 120 -26.95 -22.91 16.06
N GLN A 121 -27.35 -24.13 15.69
CA GLN A 121 -27.52 -25.22 16.65
C GLN A 121 -26.21 -25.57 17.38
N PHE A 122 -25.08 -25.56 16.67
CA PHE A 122 -23.77 -25.79 17.27
C PHE A 122 -23.38 -24.68 18.26
N ILE A 123 -23.55 -23.40 17.88
CA ILE A 123 -23.32 -22.23 18.74
C ILE A 123 -24.12 -22.38 20.03
N ASN A 124 -25.42 -22.66 19.92
CA ASN A 124 -26.31 -22.84 21.09
C ASN A 124 -25.88 -24.04 21.95
N LYS A 125 -25.59 -25.18 21.34
CA LYS A 125 -25.18 -26.42 22.05
C LYS A 125 -23.86 -26.23 22.80
N HIS A 126 -22.91 -25.50 22.23
CA HIS A 126 -21.60 -25.23 22.83
C HIS A 126 -21.56 -23.95 23.65
N LYS A 127 -22.70 -23.25 23.80
CA LYS A 127 -22.84 -22.00 24.56
C LYS A 127 -21.85 -20.91 24.10
N LEU A 128 -21.65 -20.81 22.80
CA LEU A 128 -20.84 -19.75 22.20
C LEU A 128 -21.67 -18.46 22.13
N GLU A 129 -21.06 -17.32 22.39
CA GLU A 129 -21.79 -16.04 22.47
C GLU A 129 -22.40 -15.62 21.13
N ASN A 130 -21.62 -15.76 20.05
CA ASN A 130 -21.98 -15.34 18.70
C ASN A 130 -20.97 -15.92 17.67
N ASN A 131 -20.91 -15.34 16.47
CA ASN A 131 -19.95 -15.70 15.43
C ASN A 131 -18.47 -15.50 15.85
N HIS A 132 -18.13 -14.49 16.65
CA HIS A 132 -16.79 -14.35 17.22
C HIS A 132 -16.46 -15.53 18.16
N GLY A 133 -17.45 -15.96 18.96
CA GLY A 133 -17.43 -17.22 19.72
C GLY A 133 -17.05 -18.45 18.89
N LEU A 134 -17.66 -18.55 17.72
CA LEU A 134 -17.40 -19.64 16.77
C LEU A 134 -16.01 -19.55 16.13
N GLN A 135 -15.56 -18.35 15.77
CA GLN A 135 -14.21 -18.12 15.26
C GLN A 135 -13.16 -18.41 16.33
N ALA A 136 -13.38 -18.02 17.58
CA ALA A 136 -12.50 -18.33 18.69
C ALA A 136 -12.39 -19.84 18.94
N TYR A 137 -13.51 -20.56 18.87
CA TYR A 137 -13.53 -22.02 18.89
C TYR A 137 -12.66 -22.61 17.77
N PHE A 138 -12.78 -22.09 16.54
CA PHE A 138 -11.94 -22.49 15.41
C PHE A 138 -10.46 -22.23 15.68
N ASN A 139 -10.11 -20.98 16.01
CA ASN A 139 -8.74 -20.54 16.28
C ASN A 139 -8.08 -21.40 17.37
N LYS A 140 -8.80 -21.70 18.45
CA LYS A 140 -8.29 -22.55 19.54
C LYS A 140 -7.94 -23.96 19.06
N ARG A 141 -8.77 -24.52 18.18
CA ARG A 141 -8.50 -25.84 17.59
C ARG A 141 -7.31 -25.80 16.64
N ILE A 142 -7.17 -24.77 15.81
CA ILE A 142 -6.00 -24.59 14.95
C ILE A 142 -4.73 -24.43 15.78
N GLN A 143 -4.78 -23.67 16.88
CA GLN A 143 -3.64 -23.51 17.79
C GLN A 143 -3.17 -24.84 18.35
N LYS A 144 -4.11 -25.72 18.74
CA LYS A 144 -3.77 -27.08 19.20
C LYS A 144 -3.09 -27.91 18.11
N LEU A 145 -3.53 -27.79 16.85
CA LEU A 145 -2.91 -28.48 15.70
C LEU A 145 -1.50 -27.93 15.44
N LEU A 146 -1.30 -26.62 15.45
CA LEU A 146 0.02 -26.01 15.30
C LEU A 146 0.98 -26.43 16.42
N LYS A 147 0.52 -26.46 17.68
CA LYS A 147 1.32 -26.95 18.82
C LYS A 147 1.74 -28.41 18.66
N LYS A 148 0.86 -29.27 18.13
CA LYS A 148 1.19 -30.67 17.79
C LYS A 148 2.36 -30.76 16.79
N TYR A 149 2.54 -29.77 15.93
CA TYR A 149 3.64 -29.67 14.96
C TYR A 149 4.79 -28.74 15.41
N GLY A 150 4.81 -28.35 16.69
CA GLY A 150 5.88 -27.51 17.26
C GLY A 150 5.88 -26.07 16.75
N LYS A 151 4.73 -25.57 16.28
CA LYS A 151 4.57 -24.19 15.78
C LYS A 151 3.84 -23.29 16.77
N ILE A 152 4.23 -22.03 16.79
CA ILE A 152 3.60 -20.92 17.50
C ILE A 152 2.70 -20.18 16.52
N MET A 153 1.43 -20.01 16.89
CA MET A 153 0.45 -19.30 16.09
C MET A 153 0.76 -17.80 16.00
N VAL A 154 0.66 -17.25 14.80
CA VAL A 154 0.48 -15.82 14.54
C VAL A 154 -0.88 -15.63 13.87
N GLY A 155 -1.57 -14.52 14.16
CA GLY A 155 -2.79 -14.15 13.44
C GLY A 155 -3.10 -12.67 13.58
N TRP A 156 -3.99 -12.19 12.72
CA TRP A 156 -4.48 -10.81 12.76
C TRP A 156 -5.24 -10.52 14.07
N GLU A 157 -5.39 -9.25 14.41
CA GLU A 157 -5.93 -8.81 15.70
C GLU A 157 -7.30 -9.44 16.08
N GLU A 158 -8.12 -9.77 15.09
CA GLU A 158 -9.43 -10.41 15.25
C GLU A 158 -9.37 -11.77 15.97
N ILE A 159 -8.23 -12.47 15.95
CA ILE A 159 -8.09 -13.72 16.70
C ILE A 159 -8.18 -13.52 18.23
N LEU A 160 -8.12 -12.26 18.69
CA LEU A 160 -8.29 -11.85 20.09
C LEU A 160 -9.68 -11.30 20.44
N ASP A 161 -10.62 -11.17 19.50
CA ASP A 161 -11.92 -10.51 19.77
C ASP A 161 -12.80 -11.24 20.79
N GLU A 162 -12.45 -12.48 21.14
CA GLU A 162 -13.17 -13.28 22.11
C GLU A 162 -13.09 -12.77 23.56
N VAL A 163 -14.22 -12.86 24.27
CA VAL A 163 -14.37 -12.48 25.69
C VAL A 163 -14.45 -13.72 26.60
N HIS A 164 -14.85 -14.87 26.05
CA HIS A 164 -14.92 -16.14 26.76
C HIS A 164 -13.52 -16.72 27.03
N LYS A 165 -13.07 -16.60 28.29
CA LYS A 165 -11.72 -16.97 28.76
C LYS A 165 -11.22 -18.35 28.29
N ASN A 166 -12.08 -19.35 28.17
CA ASN A 166 -11.68 -20.72 27.78
C ASN A 166 -11.45 -20.90 26.26
N LEU A 167 -11.88 -19.96 25.43
CA LEU A 167 -11.70 -20.01 23.97
C LEU A 167 -10.61 -19.06 23.47
N MET A 168 -10.09 -18.22 24.36
CA MET A 168 -8.95 -17.37 24.04
C MET A 168 -7.76 -18.21 23.58
N VAL A 169 -7.09 -17.74 22.53
CA VAL A 169 -5.79 -18.27 22.13
C VAL A 169 -4.80 -18.15 23.30
N ASP A 170 -3.94 -19.16 23.45
CA ASP A 170 -2.91 -19.17 24.50
C ASP A 170 -1.94 -18.00 24.34
N LYS A 171 -1.35 -17.54 25.46
CA LYS A 171 -0.49 -16.34 25.53
C LYS A 171 0.78 -16.40 24.67
N ASP A 172 1.18 -17.58 24.22
CA ASP A 172 2.31 -17.75 23.31
C ASP A 172 2.00 -17.28 21.88
N ALA A 173 0.72 -17.20 21.50
CA ALA A 173 0.28 -16.65 20.21
C ALA A 173 0.72 -15.20 20.05
N ILE A 174 1.19 -14.88 18.85
CA ILE A 174 1.56 -13.53 18.42
C ILE A 174 0.39 -12.89 17.69
N ILE A 175 0.16 -11.62 17.96
CA ILE A 175 -0.93 -10.85 17.34
C ILE A 175 -0.33 -9.84 16.37
N GLN A 176 -0.84 -9.80 15.15
CA GLN A 176 -0.46 -8.80 14.16
C GLN A 176 -1.52 -7.69 14.12
N ALA A 177 -1.17 -6.52 14.65
CA ALA A 177 -2.08 -5.38 14.78
C ALA A 177 -2.04 -4.53 13.51
N TRP A 178 -3.19 -4.37 12.86
CA TRP A 178 -3.28 -3.91 11.48
C TRP A 178 -4.33 -2.81 11.27
N GLN A 179 -5.51 -2.93 11.88
CA GLN A 179 -6.58 -1.97 11.63
C GLN A 179 -6.33 -0.68 12.39
N HIS A 180 -6.15 -0.78 13.71
CA HIS A 180 -6.21 0.38 14.61
C HIS A 180 -5.07 0.33 15.63
N GLN A 181 -4.70 1.49 16.16
CA GLN A 181 -3.68 1.59 17.19
C GLN A 181 -4.03 0.82 18.47
N GLN A 182 -5.30 0.89 18.89
CA GLN A 182 -5.80 0.26 20.10
C GLN A 182 -5.65 -1.27 20.08
N ALA A 183 -5.54 -1.90 18.90
CA ALA A 183 -5.29 -3.32 18.79
C ALA A 183 -3.94 -3.74 19.40
N THR A 184 -2.92 -2.88 19.27
CA THR A 184 -1.60 -3.13 19.88
C THR A 184 -1.71 -3.14 21.40
N GLU A 185 -2.38 -2.13 21.98
CA GLU A 185 -2.60 -2.03 23.42
C GLU A 185 -3.43 -3.20 23.95
N ASN A 186 -4.51 -3.53 23.25
CA ASN A 186 -5.41 -4.62 23.62
C ASN A 186 -4.67 -5.96 23.66
N ALA A 187 -3.80 -6.24 22.68
CA ALA A 187 -2.98 -7.45 22.67
C ALA A 187 -2.02 -7.50 23.87
N ILE A 188 -1.35 -6.39 24.19
CA ILE A 188 -0.39 -6.30 25.31
C ILE A 188 -1.10 -6.41 26.66
N ILE A 189 -2.24 -5.75 26.85
CA ILE A 189 -3.06 -5.85 28.08
C ILE A 189 -3.55 -7.28 28.27
N LYS A 190 -3.89 -7.96 27.17
CA LYS A 190 -4.22 -9.39 27.17
C LYS A 190 -2.97 -10.26 27.30
N GLY A 191 -1.75 -9.73 27.45
CA GLY A 191 -0.53 -10.48 27.71
C GLY A 191 0.07 -11.20 26.51
N HIS A 192 -0.31 -10.81 25.29
CA HIS A 192 0.27 -11.34 24.05
C HIS A 192 1.44 -10.49 23.60
N ARG A 193 2.30 -11.08 22.77
CA ARG A 193 3.32 -10.35 22.01
C ARG A 193 2.71 -9.86 20.69
N VAL A 194 3.18 -8.74 20.17
CA VAL A 194 2.56 -8.05 19.03
C VAL A 194 3.56 -7.67 17.93
N ILE A 195 3.12 -7.81 16.68
CA ILE A 195 3.76 -7.27 15.48
C ILE A 195 2.88 -6.12 14.97
N VAL A 196 3.46 -4.95 14.70
CA VAL A 196 2.69 -3.77 14.27
C VAL A 196 2.74 -3.63 12.75
N SER A 197 1.60 -3.70 12.08
CA SER A 197 1.42 -3.42 10.64
C SER A 197 0.59 -2.16 10.38
N ASN A 198 -0.18 -1.69 11.37
CA ASN A 198 -0.96 -0.46 11.27
C ASN A 198 -0.07 0.75 10.92
N GLY A 199 -0.37 1.41 9.79
CA GLY A 199 0.41 2.54 9.27
C GLY A 199 1.56 2.15 8.34
N TYR A 200 1.75 0.85 8.07
CA TYR A 200 2.81 0.30 7.21
C TYR A 200 2.26 -0.42 5.97
N TYR A 201 1.07 -0.01 5.50
CA TYR A 201 0.43 -0.49 4.29
C TYR A 201 1.05 0.19 3.06
N LEU A 202 1.94 -0.51 2.36
CA LEU A 202 2.60 0.02 1.17
C LEU A 202 1.63 0.09 0.00
N ASP A 203 0.67 -0.81 -0.11
CA ASP A 203 -0.36 -0.82 -1.16
C ASP A 203 -1.28 0.41 -1.14
N HIS A 204 -1.36 1.14 -0.02
CA HIS A 204 -2.07 2.43 0.07
C HIS A 204 -1.35 3.60 -0.62
N LEU A 205 -0.15 3.38 -1.19
CA LEU A 205 0.65 4.37 -1.93
C LEU A 205 0.84 5.70 -1.18
N LEU A 206 0.89 5.64 0.15
CA LEU A 206 1.28 6.79 0.98
C LEU A 206 2.77 7.09 0.80
N LEU A 207 3.16 8.34 1.03
CA LEU A 207 4.55 8.79 0.90
C LEU A 207 5.42 8.18 2.01
N SER A 208 6.73 8.07 1.77
CA SER A 208 7.69 7.54 2.76
C SER A 208 7.58 8.21 4.13
N ARG A 209 7.41 9.53 4.17
CA ARG A 209 7.22 10.28 5.42
C ARG A 209 6.00 9.90 6.24
N ASN A 210 4.94 9.40 5.61
CA ASN A 210 3.73 8.98 6.31
C ASN A 210 4.03 7.73 7.14
N HIS A 211 4.71 6.75 6.54
CA HIS A 211 5.16 5.55 7.23
C HIS A 211 6.23 5.87 8.29
N TYR A 212 7.18 6.75 7.98
CA TYR A 212 8.26 7.11 8.90
C TYR A 212 7.79 7.78 10.20
N LYS A 213 6.67 8.51 10.14
CA LYS A 213 6.05 9.17 11.31
C LYS A 213 5.34 8.20 12.24
N VAL A 214 5.04 7.00 11.77
CA VAL A 214 4.48 5.96 12.62
C VAL A 214 5.57 5.50 13.59
N ASP A 215 5.28 5.60 14.88
CA ASP A 215 6.11 5.05 15.94
C ASP A 215 5.31 3.90 16.59
N PRO A 216 5.86 2.67 16.65
CA PRO A 216 5.17 1.54 17.26
C PRO A 216 5.11 1.61 18.79
N ILE A 217 5.96 2.43 19.43
CA ILE A 217 6.07 2.55 20.90
C ILE A 217 5.42 3.84 21.40
N PHE A 218 5.55 4.94 20.66
CA PHE A 218 5.08 6.27 21.07
C PHE A 218 4.02 6.84 20.13
N ARG A 219 2.74 6.68 20.49
CA ARG A 219 1.66 7.52 19.96
C ARG A 219 0.99 8.24 21.13
N ASN A 220 0.72 9.54 20.98
CA ASN A 220 0.41 10.53 22.04
C ASN A 220 -0.90 10.30 22.81
N ASP A 221 -1.50 9.11 22.67
CA ASP A 221 -2.87 8.81 23.03
C ASP A 221 -2.91 7.57 23.95
N VAL A 222 -1.76 6.88 24.10
CA VAL A 222 -1.61 5.67 24.90
C VAL A 222 -1.31 6.08 26.34
N ARG A 223 -2.14 5.64 27.29
CA ARG A 223 -1.72 5.58 28.71
C ARG A 223 -0.36 4.91 28.74
N LEU A 224 0.69 5.64 29.15
CA LEU A 224 2.08 5.18 29.19
C LEU A 224 2.16 3.69 29.54
N LEU A 225 2.37 2.84 28.54
CA LEU A 225 2.68 1.44 28.77
C LEU A 225 3.96 1.43 29.60
N HIS A 226 3.93 0.74 30.74
CA HIS A 226 5.13 0.56 31.55
C HIS A 226 6.23 -0.09 30.68
N GLU A 227 7.50 0.19 30.96
CA GLU A 227 8.64 -0.30 30.17
C GLU A 227 8.58 -1.82 29.90
N GLN A 228 8.13 -2.62 30.87
CA GLN A 228 7.90 -4.06 30.73
C GLN A 228 6.86 -4.40 29.65
N GLN A 229 5.78 -3.63 29.54
CA GLN A 229 4.73 -3.83 28.54
C GLN A 229 5.23 -3.50 27.13
N GLN A 230 6.18 -2.58 26.99
CA GLN A 230 6.78 -2.26 25.68
C GLN A 230 7.60 -3.43 25.12
N SER A 231 8.16 -4.29 25.99
CA SER A 231 8.91 -5.49 25.56
C SER A 231 8.05 -6.55 24.84
N HIS A 232 6.72 -6.42 24.91
CA HIS A 232 5.80 -7.27 24.16
C HIS A 232 5.71 -6.89 22.67
N ILE A 233 6.16 -5.69 22.28
CA ILE A 233 6.23 -5.25 20.89
C ILE A 233 7.47 -5.87 20.25
N LEU A 234 7.27 -6.81 19.34
CA LEU A 234 8.37 -7.54 18.68
C LEU A 234 9.01 -6.74 17.53
N GLY A 235 8.28 -5.77 16.99
CA GLY A 235 8.64 -5.01 15.81
C GLY A 235 7.41 -4.74 14.96
N GLY A 236 7.60 -4.66 13.66
CA GLY A 236 6.51 -4.46 12.72
C GLY A 236 6.86 -4.90 11.32
N GLU A 237 5.83 -4.93 10.50
CA GLU A 237 5.87 -5.49 9.16
C GLU A 237 5.23 -4.52 8.18
N ALA A 238 5.89 -4.33 7.04
CA ALA A 238 5.32 -3.59 5.93
C ALA A 238 4.48 -4.54 5.07
N CYS A 239 3.20 -4.27 4.94
CA CYS A 239 2.28 -5.09 4.15
C CYS A 239 2.20 -4.54 2.72
N ILE A 240 2.20 -5.43 1.74
CA ILE A 240 1.98 -5.10 0.33
C ILE A 240 0.91 -6.03 -0.24
N TRP A 241 -0.35 -5.65 -0.04
CA TRP A 241 -1.48 -6.35 -0.65
C TRP A 241 -1.48 -6.17 -2.17
N SER A 242 -1.84 -7.23 -2.90
CA SER A 242 -1.54 -7.35 -4.34
C SER A 242 -2.73 -7.15 -5.28
N GLU A 243 -3.85 -6.59 -4.82
CA GLU A 243 -5.03 -6.32 -5.67
C GLU A 243 -4.73 -5.35 -6.81
N TYR A 244 -3.74 -4.47 -6.63
CA TYR A 244 -3.30 -3.46 -7.60
C TYR A 244 -1.80 -3.54 -7.89
N VAL A 245 -1.23 -4.73 -7.73
CA VAL A 245 0.20 -4.99 -7.91
C VAL A 245 0.39 -6.23 -8.78
N THR A 246 1.38 -6.18 -9.66
CA THR A 246 1.80 -7.27 -10.55
C THR A 246 3.31 -7.48 -10.40
N PRO A 247 3.87 -8.56 -10.97
CA PRO A 247 5.33 -8.76 -10.98
C PRO A 247 6.11 -7.59 -11.60
N ASN A 248 5.54 -6.87 -12.58
CA ASN A 248 6.20 -5.72 -13.21
C ASN A 248 6.17 -4.45 -12.34
N SER A 249 5.28 -4.44 -11.36
CA SER A 249 4.99 -3.27 -10.57
C SER A 249 5.52 -3.35 -9.13
N ILE A 250 5.56 -4.56 -8.56
CA ILE A 250 5.83 -4.80 -7.13
C ILE A 250 7.03 -4.02 -6.59
N ASP A 251 8.13 -3.97 -7.33
CA ASP A 251 9.34 -3.29 -6.90
C ASP A 251 9.13 -1.79 -6.68
N SER A 252 8.41 -1.08 -7.57
CA SER A 252 8.19 0.37 -7.41
C SER A 252 7.09 0.72 -6.42
N ARG A 253 6.37 -0.29 -5.92
CA ARG A 253 5.43 -0.15 -4.81
C ARG A 253 6.16 -0.38 -3.51
N ILE A 254 7.09 -1.33 -3.45
CA ILE A 254 7.87 -1.58 -2.23
C ILE A 254 8.94 -0.50 -2.04
N TRP A 255 9.73 -0.22 -3.07
CA TRP A 255 10.92 0.60 -2.99
C TRP A 255 10.71 1.99 -3.62
N PRO A 256 11.25 3.06 -3.01
CA PRO A 256 12.12 3.04 -1.82
C PRO A 256 11.36 3.07 -0.48
N ARG A 257 10.03 3.15 -0.49
CA ARG A 257 9.21 3.45 0.71
C ARG A 257 9.43 2.49 1.89
N ALA A 258 9.64 1.21 1.62
CA ALA A 258 9.96 0.22 2.64
C ALA A 258 11.23 0.57 3.44
N LEU A 259 12.19 1.32 2.87
CA LEU A 259 13.40 1.76 3.59
C LEU A 259 13.08 2.73 4.74
N ALA A 260 12.05 3.55 4.60
CA ALA A 260 11.59 4.41 5.68
C ALA A 260 11.05 3.58 6.86
N ILE A 261 10.39 2.46 6.56
CA ILE A 261 9.87 1.51 7.55
C ILE A 261 11.03 0.75 8.20
N VAL A 262 11.97 0.24 7.41
CA VAL A 262 13.19 -0.43 7.90
C VAL A 262 13.93 0.48 8.89
N GLU A 263 14.08 1.76 8.58
CA GLU A 263 14.75 2.68 9.48
C GLU A 263 14.03 2.84 10.82
N ARG A 264 12.69 2.89 10.80
CA ARG A 264 11.88 3.00 12.03
C ARG A 264 12.03 1.78 12.94
N PHE A 265 12.22 0.59 12.38
CA PHE A 265 12.39 -0.65 13.15
C PHE A 265 13.83 -1.02 13.45
N TRP A 266 14.82 -0.35 12.84
CA TRP A 266 16.24 -0.62 13.04
C TRP A 266 16.95 0.48 13.84
N SER A 267 16.65 1.75 13.59
CA SER A 267 17.38 2.89 14.16
C SER A 267 16.85 3.29 15.53
N PRO A 268 17.64 4.04 16.34
CA PRO A 268 17.14 4.62 17.59
C PRO A 268 15.87 5.43 17.37
N SER A 269 14.93 5.35 18.31
CA SER A 269 13.63 6.03 18.22
C SER A 269 13.76 7.55 18.07
N SER A 270 14.84 8.16 18.55
CA SER A 270 15.14 9.59 18.40
C SER A 270 15.39 10.02 16.95
N ILE A 271 15.66 9.10 16.03
CA ILE A 271 15.84 9.39 14.60
C ILE A 271 14.46 9.55 13.96
N LYS A 272 14.03 10.81 13.82
CA LYS A 272 12.70 11.20 13.32
C LYS A 272 12.73 12.38 12.33
N ASP A 273 13.90 12.86 11.95
CA ASP A 273 14.01 13.99 11.02
C ASP A 273 13.68 13.56 9.58
N GLU A 274 12.57 14.11 9.06
CA GLU A 274 12.07 13.80 7.72
C GLU A 274 13.03 14.26 6.60
N ASN A 275 13.77 15.36 6.78
CA ASN A 275 14.73 15.81 5.77
C ASN A 275 15.90 14.84 5.67
N PHE A 276 16.44 14.44 6.82
CA PHE A 276 17.54 13.49 6.92
C PHE A 276 17.15 12.09 6.43
N LEU A 277 15.89 11.67 6.61
CA LEU A 277 15.35 10.47 5.96
C LEU A 277 15.49 10.58 4.44
N TYR A 278 14.89 11.60 3.83
CA TYR A 278 14.80 11.66 2.37
C TYR A 278 16.16 11.84 1.67
N GLU A 279 17.10 12.56 2.29
CA GLU A 279 18.46 12.67 1.78
C GLU A 279 19.14 11.29 1.62
N ARG A 280 18.91 10.38 2.58
CA ARG A 280 19.47 9.03 2.54
C ARG A 280 18.61 8.10 1.69
N LEU A 281 17.29 8.24 1.75
CA LEU A 281 16.33 7.46 0.98
C LEU A 281 16.65 7.53 -0.52
N PHE A 282 16.77 8.74 -1.08
CA PHE A 282 17.04 8.89 -2.50
C PHE A 282 18.47 8.45 -2.88
N ARG A 283 19.46 8.60 -1.99
CA ARG A 283 20.79 8.01 -2.22
C ARG A 283 20.72 6.48 -2.30
N LEU A 284 19.96 5.84 -1.41
CA LEU A 284 19.77 4.38 -1.39
C LEU A 284 18.94 3.90 -2.58
N ASN A 285 17.92 4.66 -3.00
CA ASN A 285 17.09 4.41 -4.19
C ASN A 285 17.98 4.15 -5.41
N HIS A 286 18.91 5.08 -5.71
CA HIS A 286 19.86 4.95 -6.82
C HIS A 286 20.95 3.90 -6.58
N LEU A 287 21.24 3.54 -5.33
CA LEU A 287 22.24 2.51 -5.02
C LEU A 287 21.70 1.11 -5.31
N PHE A 288 20.42 0.84 -5.04
CA PHE A 288 19.80 -0.47 -5.29
C PHE A 288 19.86 -0.87 -6.75
N ASP A 289 19.60 0.06 -7.66
CA ASP A 289 19.72 -0.15 -9.11
C ASP A 289 21.17 -0.52 -9.51
N LYS A 290 22.17 0.06 -8.83
CA LYS A 290 23.59 -0.21 -9.08
C LYS A 290 24.13 -1.47 -8.42
N MET A 291 23.52 -1.89 -7.31
CA MET A 291 23.96 -3.06 -6.52
C MET A 291 23.56 -4.40 -7.14
N GLN A 292 22.86 -4.40 -8.29
CA GLN A 292 22.41 -5.60 -8.98
C GLN A 292 21.61 -6.54 -8.05
N THR A 293 20.79 -5.96 -7.17
CA THR A 293 19.98 -6.71 -6.21
C THR A 293 18.84 -7.50 -6.87
N GLY A 294 18.58 -7.25 -8.16
CA GLY A 294 17.43 -7.76 -8.90
C GLY A 294 16.19 -6.86 -8.82
N VAL A 295 16.21 -5.81 -7.98
CA VAL A 295 15.11 -4.85 -7.85
C VAL A 295 15.09 -3.90 -9.04
N THR A 296 13.93 -3.73 -9.68
CA THR A 296 13.77 -3.05 -10.97
C THR A 296 12.94 -1.75 -10.92
N HIS A 297 12.62 -1.25 -9.72
CA HIS A 297 11.81 -0.03 -9.53
C HIS A 297 12.26 1.20 -10.34
N ILE A 298 13.57 1.38 -10.55
CA ILE A 298 14.13 2.47 -11.38
C ILE A 298 14.38 2.00 -12.82
N SER A 299 15.12 0.91 -13.02
CA SER A 299 15.52 0.42 -14.35
C SER A 299 14.35 0.06 -15.26
N SER A 300 13.21 -0.40 -14.71
CA SER A 300 12.01 -0.70 -15.52
C SER A 300 11.19 0.55 -15.87
N TYR A 301 11.32 1.65 -15.11
CA TYR A 301 10.45 2.82 -15.21
C TYR A 301 10.40 3.43 -16.61
N LYS A 302 11.58 3.62 -17.22
CA LYS A 302 11.69 4.17 -18.58
C LYS A 302 11.00 3.28 -19.61
N THR A 303 11.21 1.97 -19.54
CA THR A 303 10.60 1.00 -20.47
C THR A 303 9.09 0.97 -20.31
N GLN A 304 8.60 1.02 -19.07
CA GLN A 304 7.17 1.08 -18.78
C GLN A 304 6.54 2.37 -19.33
N LEU A 305 7.18 3.54 -19.17
CA LEU A 305 6.70 4.80 -19.78
C LEU A 305 6.70 4.76 -21.31
N GLN A 306 7.71 4.14 -21.91
CA GLN A 306 7.78 3.97 -23.36
C GLN A 306 6.62 3.13 -23.90
N ASN A 307 6.09 2.18 -23.12
CA ASN A 307 4.97 1.34 -23.52
C ASN A 307 3.64 2.10 -23.57
N LEU A 308 3.55 3.28 -22.96
CA LEU A 308 2.38 4.16 -23.04
C LEU A 308 2.31 4.98 -24.35
N ILE A 309 3.36 4.92 -25.17
CA ILE A 309 3.41 5.56 -26.48
C ILE A 309 3.37 4.45 -27.52
N LEU A 310 2.24 4.26 -28.19
CA LEU A 310 2.06 3.17 -29.16
C LEU A 310 2.99 3.29 -30.36
N ASP A 311 3.04 4.48 -30.98
CA ASP A 311 3.86 4.73 -32.17
C ASP A 311 5.37 4.71 -31.83
N PRO A 312 6.14 3.73 -32.33
CA PRO A 312 7.57 3.62 -32.04
C PRO A 312 8.39 4.82 -32.51
N LYS A 313 7.98 5.49 -33.61
CA LYS A 313 8.68 6.67 -34.13
C LYS A 313 8.53 7.85 -33.18
N LYS A 314 7.35 7.96 -32.54
CA LYS A 314 7.05 9.04 -31.59
C LYS A 314 7.76 8.88 -30.24
N LYS A 315 8.10 7.65 -29.84
CA LYS A 315 8.84 7.36 -28.59
C LYS A 315 10.13 8.20 -28.47
N ILE A 316 10.81 8.45 -29.59
CA ILE A 316 12.10 9.15 -29.63
C ILE A 316 12.00 10.57 -29.05
N TYR A 317 10.89 11.27 -29.28
CA TYR A 317 10.74 12.68 -28.89
C TYR A 317 9.62 12.93 -27.87
N LEU A 318 8.62 12.03 -27.75
CA LEU A 318 7.52 12.16 -26.78
C LEU A 318 7.83 11.51 -25.42
N LEU A 319 8.82 10.63 -25.32
CA LEU A 319 9.15 10.01 -24.04
C LEU A 319 9.61 11.03 -22.99
N HIS A 320 10.46 11.98 -23.38
CA HIS A 320 10.96 13.00 -22.45
C HIS A 320 9.85 13.90 -21.88
N PRO A 321 8.97 14.53 -22.68
CA PRO A 321 7.87 15.31 -22.13
C PRO A 321 6.83 14.47 -21.37
N LEU A 322 6.64 13.19 -21.73
CA LEU A 322 5.81 12.27 -20.94
C LEU A 322 6.44 11.97 -19.58
N ALA A 323 7.76 11.74 -19.54
CA ALA A 323 8.51 11.56 -18.30
C ALA A 323 8.44 12.81 -17.41
N ILE A 324 8.53 14.03 -17.96
CA ILE A 324 8.32 15.27 -17.19
C ILE A 324 6.96 15.27 -16.48
N LEU A 325 5.89 14.85 -17.17
CA LEU A 325 4.56 14.77 -16.58
C LEU A 325 4.48 13.66 -15.52
N ALA A 326 5.09 12.51 -15.79
CA ALA A 326 5.10 11.37 -14.88
C ALA A 326 5.90 11.66 -13.60
N ASP A 327 7.07 12.29 -13.71
CA ASP A 327 7.96 12.64 -12.60
C ASP A 327 7.35 13.67 -11.64
N VAL A 328 6.27 14.35 -12.03
CA VAL A 328 5.54 15.30 -11.18
C VAL A 328 4.11 14.85 -10.85
N SER A 329 3.80 13.60 -11.18
CA SER A 329 2.53 12.93 -10.91
C SER A 329 2.72 11.86 -9.84
N GLU A 330 1.69 11.61 -9.03
CA GLU A 330 1.66 10.52 -8.06
C GLU A 330 0.37 9.72 -8.22
N PRO A 331 0.43 8.37 -8.17
CA PRO A 331 -0.75 7.54 -8.20
C PRO A 331 -1.53 7.68 -6.89
N CYS A 332 -2.85 7.64 -6.97
CA CYS A 332 -3.71 7.49 -5.81
C CYS A 332 -3.73 6.02 -5.37
N GLY A 333 -3.57 5.79 -4.06
CA GLY A 333 -3.75 4.48 -3.46
C GLY A 333 -5.19 4.27 -2.97
N GLN A 334 -5.34 3.52 -1.88
CA GLN A 334 -6.64 3.26 -1.27
C GLN A 334 -7.09 4.38 -0.32
N PRO A 335 -8.40 4.70 -0.27
CA PRO A 335 -9.51 4.05 -0.97
C PRO A 335 -9.85 4.67 -2.35
N GLU A 336 -9.12 5.68 -2.81
CA GLU A 336 -9.45 6.42 -4.04
C GLU A 336 -9.43 5.51 -5.28
N ARG A 337 -8.43 4.63 -5.35
CA ARG A 337 -8.24 3.71 -6.47
C ARG A 337 -9.41 2.73 -6.63
N SER A 338 -9.82 2.08 -5.53
CA SER A 338 -10.96 1.15 -5.54
C SER A 338 -12.31 1.80 -5.90
N ARG A 339 -12.45 3.11 -5.66
CA ARG A 339 -13.67 3.87 -6.01
C ARG A 339 -13.70 4.31 -7.47
N THR A 340 -12.54 4.39 -8.13
CA THR A 340 -12.44 4.97 -9.47
C THR A 340 -12.78 3.95 -10.56
N PHE A 341 -12.22 2.74 -10.48
CA PHE A 341 -12.52 1.67 -11.42
C PHE A 341 -12.87 0.37 -10.70
N LYS A 342 -13.63 -0.48 -11.40
CA LYS A 342 -13.88 -1.85 -10.96
C LYS A 342 -12.79 -2.75 -11.49
N TYR A 343 -11.82 -3.04 -10.64
CA TYR A 343 -10.73 -3.96 -10.95
C TYR A 343 -11.13 -5.42 -10.75
N SER A 344 -10.43 -6.29 -11.45
CA SER A 344 -10.51 -7.73 -11.31
C SER A 344 -9.14 -8.36 -11.50
N THR A 345 -9.02 -9.65 -11.20
CA THR A 345 -7.81 -10.44 -11.48
C THR A 345 -7.37 -10.41 -12.95
N ASN A 346 -8.30 -10.15 -13.88
CA ASN A 346 -8.01 -10.06 -15.32
C ASN A 346 -7.69 -8.63 -15.80
N THR A 347 -7.75 -7.63 -14.91
CA THR A 347 -7.47 -6.24 -15.29
C THR A 347 -5.98 -6.04 -15.49
N SER A 348 -5.57 -5.57 -16.68
CA SER A 348 -4.16 -5.22 -16.93
C SER A 348 -3.77 -4.00 -16.13
N LEU A 349 -2.70 -4.11 -15.34
CA LEU A 349 -2.15 -3.02 -14.51
C LEU A 349 -0.90 -2.43 -15.18
N THR A 350 -1.12 -1.81 -16.33
CA THR A 350 -0.08 -1.22 -17.19
C THR A 350 -0.42 0.21 -17.62
N THR A 351 -1.36 0.85 -16.92
CA THR A 351 -1.86 2.19 -17.22
C THR A 351 -0.86 3.26 -16.76
N PHE A 352 -1.13 4.54 -17.05
CA PHE A 352 -0.26 5.62 -16.59
C PHE A 352 -0.06 5.58 -15.07
N ALA A 353 -1.14 5.39 -14.30
CA ALA A 353 -1.09 5.25 -12.83
C ALA A 353 -0.21 4.08 -12.37
N ASP A 354 -0.19 2.97 -13.13
CA ASP A 354 0.64 1.80 -12.82
C ASP A 354 2.12 2.01 -13.11
N VAL A 355 2.46 2.93 -14.01
CA VAL A 355 3.86 3.20 -14.34
C VAL A 355 4.49 4.20 -13.38
N LEU A 356 3.69 5.08 -12.76
CA LEU A 356 4.19 6.10 -11.85
C LEU A 356 4.95 5.50 -10.66
N GLN A 357 5.98 6.23 -10.23
CA GLN A 357 6.60 6.00 -8.93
C GLN A 357 5.61 6.34 -7.82
N SER A 358 5.68 5.64 -6.70
CA SER A 358 4.78 5.89 -5.55
C SER A 358 4.99 7.28 -4.92
N GLU A 359 6.19 7.85 -5.07
CA GLU A 359 6.50 9.22 -4.64
C GLU A 359 7.52 9.87 -5.60
N SER A 360 7.45 11.20 -5.75
CA SER A 360 8.33 11.94 -6.65
C SER A 360 9.57 12.52 -5.96
N GLU A 361 10.76 12.03 -6.35
CA GLU A 361 12.05 12.60 -5.94
C GLU A 361 12.23 14.05 -6.44
N LEU A 362 11.77 14.34 -7.66
CA LEU A 362 11.86 15.69 -8.24
C LEU A 362 11.05 16.70 -7.41
N ILE A 363 9.82 16.34 -7.05
CA ILE A 363 8.97 17.21 -6.24
C ILE A 363 9.57 17.42 -4.86
N TRP A 364 10.10 16.38 -4.21
CA TRP A 364 10.79 16.54 -2.94
C TRP A 364 11.99 17.50 -3.05
N LYS A 365 12.85 17.35 -4.07
CA LYS A 365 13.98 18.26 -4.31
C LYS A 365 13.52 19.71 -4.44
N LEU A 366 12.42 19.95 -5.16
CA LEU A 366 11.82 21.28 -5.33
C LEU A 366 11.25 21.86 -4.03
N GLU A 367 10.69 21.01 -3.15
CA GLU A 367 10.22 21.42 -1.83
C GLU A 367 11.37 21.80 -0.88
N LYS A 368 12.59 21.27 -1.12
CA LYS A 368 13.80 21.62 -0.35
C LYS A 368 14.62 22.74 -0.95
N LEU A 369 14.41 23.06 -2.22
CA LEU A 369 15.12 24.16 -2.88
C LEU A 369 14.92 25.48 -2.11
N PRO A 370 15.99 26.28 -1.90
CA PRO A 370 15.86 27.59 -1.25
C PRO A 370 14.86 28.49 -2.01
N ILE A 371 13.97 29.16 -1.27
CA ILE A 371 12.92 30.02 -1.86
C ILE A 371 13.50 31.12 -2.76
N ASN A 372 14.73 31.56 -2.49
CA ASN A 372 15.44 32.60 -3.24
C ASN A 372 16.15 32.08 -4.51
N ASP A 373 16.16 30.78 -4.79
CA ASP A 373 16.71 30.24 -6.04
C ASP A 373 15.70 30.38 -7.19
N GLU A 374 15.46 31.64 -7.59
CA GLU A 374 14.56 31.96 -8.70
C GLU A 374 14.97 31.24 -9.99
N SER A 375 16.27 31.08 -10.24
CA SER A 375 16.79 30.54 -11.49
C SER A 375 16.38 29.09 -11.72
N SER A 376 16.56 28.24 -10.70
CA SER A 376 16.20 26.83 -10.74
C SER A 376 14.69 26.65 -10.83
N TYR A 377 13.91 27.38 -10.03
CA TYR A 377 12.44 27.33 -10.12
C TYR A 377 11.92 27.80 -11.48
N ARG A 378 12.46 28.90 -12.02
CA ARG A 378 12.01 29.47 -13.30
C ARG A 378 12.24 28.50 -14.45
N ASN A 379 13.40 27.85 -14.52
CA ASN A 379 13.71 26.87 -15.55
C ASN A 379 12.72 25.69 -15.54
N ILE A 380 12.38 25.20 -14.34
CA ILE A 380 11.45 24.09 -14.16
C ILE A 380 10.02 24.50 -14.51
N PHE A 381 9.56 25.66 -14.03
CA PHE A 381 8.21 26.15 -14.31
C PHE A 381 8.02 26.54 -15.78
N GLN A 382 9.06 27.04 -16.46
CA GLN A 382 9.08 27.22 -17.91
C GLN A 382 8.89 25.88 -18.61
N THR A 383 9.66 24.86 -18.22
CA THR A 383 9.54 23.50 -18.75
C THR A 383 8.12 22.95 -18.59
N TRP A 384 7.53 23.08 -17.40
CA TRP A 384 6.15 22.66 -17.14
C TRP A 384 5.13 23.43 -17.99
N SER A 385 5.28 24.76 -18.07
CA SER A 385 4.33 25.66 -18.77
C SER A 385 4.19 25.35 -20.27
N ILE A 386 5.23 24.81 -20.89
CA ILE A 386 5.24 24.44 -22.32
C ILE A 386 5.10 22.93 -22.55
N ASN A 387 5.09 22.10 -21.50
CA ASN A 387 5.15 20.65 -21.65
C ASN A 387 3.93 20.09 -22.40
N HIS A 388 2.75 20.68 -22.20
CA HIS A 388 1.54 20.31 -22.93
C HIS A 388 1.69 20.48 -24.45
N LEU A 389 2.31 21.57 -24.90
CA LEU A 389 2.56 21.80 -26.32
C LEU A 389 3.49 20.72 -26.90
N ARG A 390 4.46 20.26 -26.11
CA ARG A 390 5.38 19.17 -26.50
C ARG A 390 4.69 17.80 -26.56
N LEU A 391 3.61 17.61 -25.82
CA LEU A 391 2.79 16.39 -25.84
C LEU A 391 1.62 16.46 -26.83
N LYS A 392 1.41 17.58 -27.53
CA LYS A 392 0.25 17.77 -28.41
C LYS A 392 0.11 16.67 -29.47
N GLU A 393 1.21 16.25 -30.09
CA GLU A 393 1.21 15.15 -31.08
C GLU A 393 0.87 13.76 -30.50
N LEU A 394 0.98 13.60 -29.18
CA LEU A 394 0.50 12.41 -28.48
C LEU A 394 -1.04 12.40 -28.45
N PHE A 395 -1.65 13.55 -28.17
CA PHE A 395 -3.09 13.70 -28.00
C PHE A 395 -3.85 13.83 -29.32
N ASP A 396 -3.24 14.45 -30.33
CA ASP A 396 -3.81 14.66 -31.67
C ASP A 396 -3.53 13.47 -32.63
N SER A 397 -3.14 12.32 -32.10
CA SER A 397 -2.82 11.13 -32.89
C SER A 397 -4.07 10.46 -33.48
N VAL A 398 -3.93 9.85 -34.66
CA VAL A 398 -4.98 8.98 -35.26
C VAL A 398 -5.34 7.82 -34.33
N GLU A 399 -4.44 7.45 -33.43
CA GLU A 399 -4.62 6.40 -32.42
C GLU A 399 -5.16 6.91 -31.07
N LYS A 400 -5.72 8.14 -31.01
CA LYS A 400 -6.15 8.80 -29.76
C LYS A 400 -6.97 7.87 -28.85
N THR A 401 -7.97 7.17 -29.38
CA THR A 401 -8.82 6.26 -28.59
C THR A 401 -8.03 5.11 -27.98
N LYS A 402 -7.16 4.45 -28.76
CA LYS A 402 -6.32 3.34 -28.28
C LYS A 402 -5.31 3.82 -27.23
N ASN A 403 -4.74 5.00 -27.45
CA ASN A 403 -3.86 5.63 -26.49
C ASN A 403 -4.59 5.92 -25.16
N GLN A 404 -5.79 6.50 -25.21
CA GLN A 404 -6.60 6.76 -24.02
C GLN A 404 -6.97 5.47 -23.26
N GLU A 405 -7.29 4.39 -23.96
CA GLU A 405 -7.54 3.07 -23.35
C GLU A 405 -6.31 2.54 -22.60
N ILE A 406 -5.13 2.60 -23.21
CA ILE A 406 -3.88 2.15 -22.58
C ILE A 406 -3.50 3.03 -21.40
N TRP A 407 -3.72 4.33 -21.51
CA TRP A 407 -3.38 5.26 -20.45
C TRP A 407 -4.23 5.05 -19.21
N GLY A 408 -5.48 4.59 -19.35
CA GLY A 408 -6.43 4.43 -18.25
C GLY A 408 -6.73 5.73 -17.50
N GLN A 409 -6.24 6.87 -18.01
CA GLN A 409 -6.19 8.17 -17.34
C GLN A 409 -6.35 9.28 -18.38
N ASN A 410 -6.88 10.43 -17.99
CA ASN A 410 -6.91 11.62 -18.84
C ASN A 410 -5.56 12.37 -18.78
N ILE A 411 -4.53 11.80 -19.40
CA ILE A 411 -3.17 12.38 -19.48
C ILE A 411 -3.18 13.77 -20.13
N GLU A 412 -4.07 14.00 -21.10
CA GLU A 412 -4.21 15.30 -21.77
C GLU A 412 -4.59 16.39 -20.75
N GLN A 413 -5.59 16.14 -19.90
CA GLN A 413 -5.99 17.08 -18.85
C GLN A 413 -4.90 17.24 -17.77
N LEU A 414 -4.23 16.16 -17.36
CA LEU A 414 -3.07 16.25 -16.45
C LEU A 414 -1.98 17.14 -17.03
N SER A 415 -1.71 17.01 -18.34
CA SER A 415 -0.73 17.83 -19.03
C SER A 415 -1.13 19.30 -19.11
N VAL A 416 -2.40 19.62 -19.36
CA VAL A 416 -2.94 20.99 -19.33
C VAL A 416 -2.80 21.57 -17.92
N ASN A 417 -3.19 20.80 -16.90
CA ASN A 417 -3.08 21.23 -15.51
C ASN A 417 -1.63 21.50 -15.11
N LEU A 418 -0.68 20.66 -15.53
CA LEU A 418 0.76 20.91 -15.29
C LEU A 418 1.23 22.22 -15.95
N ALA A 419 0.77 22.51 -17.17
CA ALA A 419 1.09 23.77 -17.83
C ALA A 419 0.55 24.97 -17.04
N HIS A 420 -0.67 24.89 -16.51
CA HIS A 420 -1.25 25.92 -15.64
C HIS A 420 -0.46 26.08 -14.32
N ILE A 421 -0.06 24.98 -13.68
CA ILE A 421 0.79 25.01 -12.48
C ILE A 421 2.12 25.73 -12.76
N GLY A 422 2.77 25.42 -13.90
CA GLY A 422 3.97 26.10 -14.34
C GLY A 422 3.77 27.61 -14.53
N GLN A 423 2.67 28.02 -15.17
CA GLN A 423 2.34 29.43 -15.35
C GLN A 423 2.09 30.17 -14.03
N ILE A 424 1.40 29.54 -13.08
CA ILE A 424 1.20 30.09 -11.72
C ILE A 424 2.56 30.27 -11.03
N GLY A 425 3.43 29.26 -11.11
CA GLY A 425 4.79 29.32 -10.59
C GLY A 425 5.60 30.49 -11.16
N LEU A 426 5.56 30.68 -12.48
CA LEU A 426 6.25 31.81 -13.14
C LEU A 426 5.71 33.16 -12.66
N ARG A 427 4.40 33.32 -12.52
CA ARG A 427 3.78 34.55 -11.99
C ARG A 427 4.25 34.86 -10.57
N ILE A 428 4.38 33.85 -9.72
CA ILE A 428 4.91 34.00 -8.35
C ILE A 428 6.38 34.50 -8.38
N LEU A 429 7.20 33.95 -9.27
CA LEU A 429 8.60 34.39 -9.42
C LEU A 429 8.71 35.80 -9.99
N ASP A 430 7.86 36.16 -10.95
CA ASP A 430 7.82 37.51 -11.52
C ASP A 430 7.39 38.56 -10.47
N TYR A 431 6.50 38.19 -9.56
CA TYR A 431 6.15 39.00 -8.40
C TYR A 431 7.35 39.16 -7.45
N ASN A 432 7.99 38.07 -7.03
CA ASN A 432 9.12 38.10 -6.08
C ASN A 432 10.33 38.89 -6.61
N SER A 433 10.59 38.79 -7.91
CA SER A 433 11.69 39.50 -8.59
C SER A 433 11.37 40.97 -8.90
N LYS A 434 10.19 41.46 -8.50
CA LYS A 434 9.67 42.81 -8.82
C LYS A 434 9.58 43.09 -10.33
N LYS A 435 9.60 42.04 -11.17
CA LYS A 435 9.38 42.16 -12.63
C LYS A 435 7.92 42.49 -12.94
N ILE A 436 7.00 42.12 -12.04
CA ILE A 436 5.66 42.72 -11.95
C ILE A 436 5.77 43.90 -10.97
N LEU A 437 5.94 45.11 -11.49
CA LEU A 437 5.98 46.34 -10.71
C LEU A 437 4.58 46.72 -10.23
N HIS A 438 4.27 46.56 -8.94
CA HIS A 438 3.16 47.28 -8.33
C HIS A 438 3.54 47.79 -6.95
N ARG A 439 4.05 49.02 -6.90
CA ARG A 439 3.98 49.87 -5.71
C ARG A 439 2.94 50.95 -5.98
N ASP A 440 1.67 50.57 -6.09
CA ASP A 440 0.63 51.51 -5.66
C ASP A 440 0.58 51.47 -4.12
N LYS A 441 0.04 52.53 -3.48
CA LYS A 441 -0.05 52.58 -2.01
C LYS A 441 -0.99 51.51 -1.42
N ASN A 442 -1.70 50.76 -2.26
CA ASN A 442 -2.77 49.84 -1.89
C ASN A 442 -2.40 48.35 -2.09
N ASN A 443 -1.16 48.06 -2.51
CA ASN A 443 -0.64 46.71 -2.69
C ASN A 443 -1.51 45.85 -3.65
N THR A 444 -1.90 46.42 -4.79
CA THR A 444 -2.74 45.73 -5.79
C THR A 444 -1.93 45.04 -6.90
N MET A 445 -2.42 43.91 -7.43
CA MET A 445 -1.90 43.19 -8.59
C MET A 445 -3.04 42.92 -9.57
N ASN A 446 -2.96 43.49 -10.78
CA ASN A 446 -4.02 43.41 -11.81
C ASN A 446 -5.43 43.70 -11.24
N SER A 447 -5.58 44.81 -10.49
CA SER A 447 -6.81 45.24 -9.79
C SER A 447 -7.21 44.48 -8.51
N TRP A 448 -6.51 43.41 -8.13
CA TRP A 448 -6.78 42.67 -6.88
C TRP A 448 -5.84 43.08 -5.76
N THR A 449 -6.27 43.03 -4.51
CA THR A 449 -5.32 43.10 -3.38
C THR A 449 -4.39 41.89 -3.39
N LEU A 450 -3.15 42.05 -2.89
CA LEU A 450 -2.21 40.92 -2.75
C LEU A 450 -2.83 39.73 -2.02
N SER A 451 -3.59 39.98 -0.95
CA SER A 451 -4.28 38.94 -0.19
C SER A 451 -5.30 38.19 -1.05
N HIS A 452 -6.12 38.90 -1.84
CA HIS A 452 -7.08 38.30 -2.75
C HIS A 452 -6.37 37.47 -3.84
N TRP A 453 -5.28 37.98 -4.41
CA TRP A 453 -4.49 37.25 -5.40
C TRP A 453 -3.87 35.97 -4.83
N ILE A 454 -3.28 36.01 -3.63
CA ILE A 454 -2.74 34.83 -2.96
C ILE A 454 -3.85 33.81 -2.72
N SER A 455 -5.00 34.25 -2.18
CA SER A 455 -6.14 33.38 -1.91
C SER A 455 -6.67 32.72 -3.19
N HIS A 456 -6.80 33.49 -4.27
CA HIS A 456 -7.24 32.98 -5.56
C HIS A 456 -6.28 31.90 -6.10
N HIS A 457 -4.97 32.14 -6.08
CA HIS A 457 -4.00 31.17 -6.59
C HIS A 457 -3.88 29.93 -5.69
N LYS A 458 -4.08 30.06 -4.37
CA LYS A 458 -4.20 28.90 -3.48
C LYS A 458 -5.39 28.02 -3.85
N GLU A 459 -6.54 28.63 -4.15
CA GLU A 459 -7.73 27.89 -4.54
C GLU A 459 -7.56 27.22 -5.91
N LEU A 460 -6.99 27.91 -6.89
CA LEU A 460 -6.64 27.30 -8.19
C LEU A 460 -5.69 26.10 -8.00
N LEU A 461 -4.65 26.24 -7.19
CA LEU A 461 -3.71 25.15 -6.92
C LEU A 461 -4.38 23.95 -6.26
N ARG A 462 -5.31 24.16 -5.32
CA ARG A 462 -6.11 23.07 -4.73
C ARG A 462 -6.96 22.35 -5.77
N GLN A 463 -7.59 23.09 -6.68
CA GLN A 463 -8.38 22.50 -7.77
C GLN A 463 -7.49 21.68 -8.73
N LEU A 464 -6.28 22.15 -8.99
CA LEU A 464 -5.30 21.46 -9.85
C LEU A 464 -4.64 20.24 -9.17
N GLU A 465 -4.65 20.18 -7.84
CA GLU A 465 -4.15 19.03 -7.06
C GLU A 465 -5.19 17.90 -6.98
N TYR A 466 -6.48 18.21 -7.19
CA TYR A 466 -7.53 17.20 -7.21
C TYR A 466 -7.23 16.12 -8.25
N GLN A 467 -7.45 14.88 -7.88
CA GLN A 467 -7.09 13.75 -8.73
C GLN A 467 -7.87 13.79 -10.05
N ILE A 468 -7.16 13.50 -11.13
CA ILE A 468 -7.76 13.16 -12.42
C ILE A 468 -7.73 11.65 -12.50
N THR A 469 -8.92 11.05 -12.39
CA THR A 469 -9.07 9.60 -12.34
C THR A 469 -8.30 9.04 -11.13
N GLU A 470 -7.13 8.42 -11.31
CA GLU A 470 -6.32 7.83 -10.22
C GLU A 470 -4.95 8.49 -10.05
N VAL A 471 -4.76 9.69 -10.61
CA VAL A 471 -3.48 10.39 -10.56
C VAL A 471 -3.67 11.83 -10.08
N ARG A 472 -2.77 12.29 -9.22
CA ARG A 472 -2.69 13.68 -8.76
C ARG A 472 -1.38 14.33 -9.18
N LEU A 473 -1.40 15.65 -9.38
CA LEU A 473 -0.21 16.43 -9.72
C LEU A 473 0.49 16.92 -8.46
N ALA A 474 1.52 16.19 -8.05
CA ALA A 474 2.41 16.59 -6.96
C ALA A 474 3.17 17.91 -7.26
N ALA A 475 3.22 18.34 -8.52
CA ALA A 475 3.70 19.64 -8.98
C ALA A 475 3.12 20.85 -8.21
N VAL A 476 1.90 20.71 -7.66
CA VAL A 476 1.26 21.78 -6.88
C VAL A 476 2.07 22.14 -5.62
N ARG A 477 2.65 21.14 -4.94
CA ARG A 477 3.30 21.34 -3.63
C ARG A 477 4.43 22.39 -3.63
N PRO A 478 5.43 22.35 -4.53
CA PRO A 478 6.49 23.36 -4.55
C PRO A 478 5.99 24.75 -4.96
N VAL A 479 4.98 24.83 -5.84
CA VAL A 479 4.38 26.12 -6.24
C VAL A 479 3.61 26.74 -5.07
N LEU A 480 2.84 25.94 -4.34
CA LEU A 480 2.12 26.36 -3.14
C LEU A 480 3.09 26.80 -2.04
N ARG A 481 4.23 26.11 -1.88
CA ARG A 481 5.30 26.51 -0.95
C ARG A 481 5.85 27.91 -1.29
N LEU A 482 6.15 28.18 -2.57
CA LEU A 482 6.59 29.51 -3.00
C LEU A 482 5.51 30.58 -2.76
N LEU A 483 4.26 30.28 -3.10
CA LEU A 483 3.14 31.20 -2.86
C LEU A 483 2.98 31.53 -1.37
N ASN A 484 3.13 30.54 -0.49
CA ASN A 484 3.07 30.72 0.96
C ASN A 484 4.25 31.53 1.54
N SER A 485 5.36 31.65 0.81
CA SER A 485 6.51 32.44 1.25
C SER A 485 6.34 33.95 1.05
N ILE A 486 5.35 34.37 0.26
CA ILE A 486 5.06 35.79 0.05
C ILE A 486 4.53 36.39 1.34
N LYS A 487 5.27 37.35 1.91
CA LYS A 487 4.86 38.08 3.11
C LYS A 487 3.81 39.12 2.75
N ILE A 488 2.64 39.04 3.38
CA ILE A 488 1.67 40.15 3.41
C ILE A 488 2.20 41.13 4.46
N ILE A 489 2.76 42.25 4.03
CA ILE A 489 3.10 43.34 4.94
C ILE A 489 1.78 44.05 5.29
N PRO A 490 1.46 44.22 6.59
CA PRO A 490 0.24 44.88 7.05
C PRO A 490 0.05 46.28 6.48
#